data_AF-A0A5C2CWT1-F1
#
_entry.id   AF-A0A5C2CWT1-F1
#
_cell.length_a   1.000
_cell.length_b   1.000
_cell.length_c   1.000
_cell.angle_alpha   90.00
_cell.angle_beta   90.00
_cell.angle_gamma   90.00
#
_symmetry.space_group_name_H-M   'P 1'
#
loop_
_entity.id
_entity.type
_entity.pdbx_description
1 polymer ?
#
loop_
_entity_poly.entity_id
_entity_poly.type
_entity_poly.pdbx_seq_one_letter_code
_entity_poly.pdbx_strand_id
1 'polypeptide(L)'
;MDSPYYTWLLAELAEKHDVPGAQLALYIDGNTCYAETGLERTGNGSPVSRESSFSFGSVTKAFTATVALQLVRDGDIDLDVPISTYIPELGDGPDDIGGVVTVRTLLSHTSGLQAEFDPGGAAAASVRRYVHACRNLRLLYPPEPRFRTRTPVSCWPAI
;
A
#
# COMPACT_ATOMS: atom_id res chain seq x y z
N MET A 1 -0.68 12.84 -26.90
CA MET A 1 -0.34 12.28 -28.24
C MET A 1 -0.04 10.82 -28.04
N ASP A 2 -0.65 9.91 -28.79
CA ASP A 2 -0.28 8.50 -28.66
C ASP A 2 1.01 8.27 -29.46
N SER A 3 2.03 7.74 -28.80
CA SER A 3 3.36 7.56 -29.39
C SER A 3 3.54 6.09 -29.78
N PRO A 4 3.69 5.77 -31.08
CA PRO A 4 3.94 4.40 -31.53
C PRO A 4 5.15 3.76 -30.85
N TYR A 5 6.14 4.57 -30.45
CA TYR A 5 7.31 4.10 -29.72
C TYR A 5 6.95 3.53 -28.34
N TYR A 6 6.11 4.23 -27.56
CA TYR A 6 5.73 3.74 -26.23
C TYR A 6 4.81 2.53 -26.29
N THR A 7 3.93 2.47 -27.30
CA THR A 7 3.12 1.26 -27.54
C THR A 7 3.98 0.06 -27.88
N TRP A 8 4.97 0.23 -28.77
CA TRP A 8 5.93 -0.83 -29.10
C TRP A 8 6.75 -1.28 -27.88
N LEU A 9 7.34 -0.33 -27.14
CA LEU A 9 8.15 -0.63 -25.97
C LEU A 9 7.34 -1.33 -24.88
N LEU A 10 6.10 -0.88 -24.64
CA LEU A 10 5.22 -1.52 -23.66
C LEU A 10 4.87 -2.95 -24.08
N ALA A 11 4.60 -3.19 -25.37
CA ALA A 11 4.34 -4.53 -25.89
C ALA A 11 5.57 -5.44 -25.76
N GLU A 12 6.76 -4.96 -26.11
CA GLU A 12 8.01 -5.71 -25.96
C GLU A 12 8.28 -6.10 -24.50
N LEU A 13 8.09 -5.16 -23.56
CA LEU A 13 8.25 -5.42 -22.13
C LEU A 13 7.18 -6.37 -21.59
N ALA A 14 5.93 -6.23 -22.04
CA ALA A 14 4.85 -7.12 -21.63
C ALA A 14 5.13 -8.56 -22.08
N GLU A 15 5.55 -8.76 -23.33
CA GLU A 15 5.94 -10.08 -23.84
C GLU A 15 7.14 -10.66 -23.07
N LYS A 16 8.20 -9.85 -22.88
CA LYS A 16 9.41 -10.28 -22.17
C LYS A 16 9.17 -10.73 -20.72
N HIS A 17 8.16 -10.17 -20.06
CA HIS A 17 7.86 -10.42 -18.66
C HIS A 17 6.58 -11.24 -18.45
N ASP A 18 6.05 -11.87 -19.51
CA ASP A 18 4.84 -12.68 -19.48
C ASP A 18 3.63 -11.94 -18.86
N VAL A 19 3.53 -10.63 -19.12
CA VAL A 19 2.42 -9.79 -18.67
C VAL A 19 1.30 -9.86 -19.70
N PRO A 20 0.09 -10.38 -19.34
CA PRO A 20 -0.99 -10.61 -20.31
C PRO A 20 -1.52 -9.36 -20.99
N GLY A 21 -1.47 -8.22 -20.29
CA GLY A 21 -1.87 -6.93 -20.79
C GLY A 21 -1.45 -5.82 -19.82
N ALA A 22 -1.20 -4.64 -20.38
CA ALA A 22 -0.70 -3.49 -19.62
C ALA A 22 -1.20 -2.18 -20.23
N GLN A 23 -1.28 -1.17 -19.38
CA GLN A 23 -1.55 0.22 -19.76
C GLN A 23 -0.48 1.15 -19.19
N LEU A 24 -0.17 2.21 -19.93
CA LEU A 24 0.79 3.23 -19.55
C LEU A 24 0.20 4.61 -19.88
N ALA A 25 0.28 5.52 -18.90
CA ALA A 25 0.01 6.94 -19.10
C ALA A 25 1.27 7.75 -18.75
N LEU A 26 1.71 8.59 -19.66
CA LEU A 26 2.84 9.50 -19.49
C LEU A 26 2.34 10.94 -19.53
N TYR A 27 2.56 11.70 -18.47
CA TYR A 27 2.22 13.12 -18.41
C TYR A 27 3.51 13.95 -18.40
N ILE A 28 3.76 14.70 -19.48
CA ILE A 28 4.97 15.50 -19.68
C ILE A 28 4.55 16.86 -20.23
N ASP A 29 4.98 17.93 -19.56
CA ASP A 29 4.77 19.33 -20.00
C ASP A 29 3.31 19.63 -20.39
N GLY A 30 2.35 19.22 -19.55
CA GLY A 30 0.92 19.46 -19.79
C GLY A 30 0.24 18.47 -20.73
N ASN A 31 1.00 17.56 -21.36
CA ASN A 31 0.50 16.63 -22.35
C ASN A 31 0.47 15.20 -21.82
N THR A 32 -0.64 14.50 -22.05
CA THR A 32 -0.74 13.06 -21.75
C THR A 32 -0.59 12.23 -23.03
N CYS A 33 0.21 11.17 -22.91
CA CYS A 33 0.40 10.15 -23.93
C CYS A 33 0.00 8.80 -23.31
N TYR A 34 -0.69 7.96 -24.09
CA TYR A 34 -1.13 6.65 -23.63
C TYR A 34 -0.51 5.54 -24.49
N ALA A 35 -0.33 4.37 -23.88
CA ALA A 35 0.03 3.14 -24.56
C ALA A 35 -0.67 1.96 -23.87
N GLU A 36 -1.19 1.03 -24.67
CA GLU A 36 -1.95 -0.13 -24.22
C GLU A 36 -1.45 -1.36 -24.99
N THR A 37 -1.45 -2.52 -24.36
CA THR A 37 -1.12 -3.79 -25.00
C THR A 37 -1.83 -4.96 -24.33
N GLY A 38 -2.07 -6.02 -25.10
CA GLY A 38 -2.56 -7.31 -24.59
C GLY A 38 -4.02 -7.28 -24.15
N LEU A 39 -4.35 -8.21 -23.24
CA LEU A 39 -5.71 -8.48 -22.76
C LEU A 39 -5.81 -8.27 -21.24
N GLU A 40 -6.98 -7.88 -20.77
CA GLU A 40 -7.26 -7.72 -19.33
C GLU A 40 -7.13 -9.03 -18.53
N ARG A 41 -7.26 -10.18 -19.21
CA ARG A 41 -7.16 -11.52 -18.63
C ARG A 41 -6.62 -12.52 -19.63
N THR A 42 -5.81 -13.48 -19.16
CA THR A 42 -5.35 -14.60 -19.97
C THR A 42 -6.51 -15.46 -20.48
N GLY A 43 -6.42 -15.90 -21.74
CA GLY A 43 -7.36 -16.83 -22.36
C GLY A 43 -8.70 -16.25 -22.82
N ASN A 44 -9.32 -15.32 -22.08
CA ASN A 44 -10.65 -14.78 -22.42
C ASN A 44 -10.91 -13.31 -22.00
N GLY A 45 -9.87 -12.48 -21.90
CA GLY A 45 -10.03 -11.05 -21.61
C GLY A 45 -10.41 -10.21 -22.84
N SER A 46 -11.06 -9.08 -22.58
CA SER A 46 -11.14 -7.98 -23.55
C SER A 46 -9.75 -7.36 -23.77
N PRO A 47 -9.50 -6.70 -24.91
CA PRO A 47 -8.31 -5.88 -25.09
C PRO A 47 -8.20 -4.84 -23.96
N VAL A 48 -6.98 -4.61 -23.48
CA VAL A 48 -6.71 -3.50 -22.55
C VAL A 48 -7.00 -2.18 -23.26
N SER A 49 -7.64 -1.27 -22.55
CA SER A 49 -7.99 0.09 -22.96
C SER A 49 -7.71 1.06 -21.80
N ARG A 50 -7.87 2.37 -22.04
CA ARG A 50 -7.70 3.41 -20.99
C ARG A 50 -8.73 3.31 -19.89
N GLU A 51 -9.87 2.70 -20.21
CA GLU A 51 -10.98 2.48 -19.32
C GLU A 51 -10.83 1.17 -18.53
N SER A 52 -9.84 0.33 -18.87
CA SER A 52 -9.56 -0.91 -18.17
C SER A 52 -9.13 -0.64 -16.73
N SER A 53 -9.76 -1.36 -15.81
CA SER A 53 -9.51 -1.23 -14.37
C SER A 53 -8.54 -2.30 -13.89
N PHE A 54 -7.49 -1.85 -13.19
CA PHE A 54 -6.52 -2.73 -12.53
C PHE A 54 -6.49 -2.44 -11.03
N SER A 55 -6.21 -3.45 -10.22
CA SER A 55 -6.01 -3.27 -8.79
C SER A 55 -4.75 -2.44 -8.52
N PHE A 56 -4.90 -1.28 -7.88
CA PHE A 56 -3.80 -0.35 -7.58
C PHE A 56 -2.77 -0.89 -6.58
N GLY A 57 -3.12 -1.93 -5.82
CA GLY A 57 -2.20 -2.57 -4.86
C GLY A 57 -1.55 -1.56 -3.91
N SER A 58 -0.23 -1.61 -3.76
CA SER A 58 0.50 -0.73 -2.84
C SER A 58 0.49 0.76 -3.22
N VAL A 59 0.05 1.14 -4.43
CA VAL A 59 -0.16 2.55 -4.78
C VAL A 59 -1.26 3.19 -3.90
N THR A 60 -2.21 2.40 -3.40
CA THR A 60 -3.26 2.84 -2.46
C THR A 60 -2.68 3.52 -1.21
N LYS A 61 -1.47 3.15 -0.77
CA LYS A 61 -0.83 3.74 0.42
C LYS A 61 -0.63 5.25 0.32
N ALA A 62 -0.38 5.78 -0.88
CA ALA A 62 -0.25 7.23 -1.08
C ALA A 62 -1.57 7.97 -0.78
N PHE A 63 -2.70 7.36 -1.12
CA PHE A 63 -4.02 7.91 -0.82
C PHE A 63 -4.32 7.83 0.68
N THR A 64 -4.07 6.68 1.31
CA THR A 64 -4.23 6.51 2.77
C THR A 64 -3.37 7.52 3.54
N ALA A 65 -2.11 7.70 3.14
CA ALA A 65 -1.22 8.69 3.74
C ALA A 65 -1.74 10.13 3.54
N THR A 66 -2.27 10.44 2.36
CA THR A 66 -2.86 11.76 2.08
C THR A 66 -4.03 12.06 2.99
N VAL A 67 -4.97 11.12 3.14
CA VAL A 67 -6.13 11.28 4.03
C VAL A 67 -5.68 11.40 5.49
N ALA A 68 -4.74 10.56 5.94
CA ALA A 68 -4.21 10.65 7.30
C ALA A 68 -3.57 12.03 7.57
N LEU A 69 -2.75 12.54 6.65
CA LEU A 69 -2.12 13.86 6.80
C LEU A 69 -3.11 15.03 6.70
N GLN A 70 -4.23 14.86 5.99
CA GLN A 70 -5.33 15.83 6.03
C GLN A 70 -6.00 15.87 7.41
N LEU A 71 -6.27 14.71 8.01
CA LEU A 71 -6.79 14.63 9.38
C LEU A 71 -5.81 15.23 10.41
N VAL A 72 -4.50 15.05 10.21
CA VAL A 72 -3.47 15.71 11.04
C VAL A 72 -3.54 17.22 10.91
N ARG A 73 -3.61 17.73 9.68
CA ARG A 73 -3.72 19.17 9.41
C ARG A 73 -4.98 19.75 10.08
N ASP A 74 -6.07 19.01 10.07
CA ASP A 74 -7.36 19.44 10.60
C ASP A 74 -7.45 19.28 12.14
N GLY A 75 -6.46 18.62 12.76
CA GLY A 75 -6.35 18.43 14.20
C GLY A 75 -7.13 17.22 14.75
N ASP A 76 -7.66 16.37 13.87
CA ASP A 76 -8.44 15.19 14.24
C ASP A 76 -7.55 14.04 14.73
N ILE A 77 -6.31 13.95 14.22
CA ILE A 77 -5.30 12.99 14.67
C ILE A 77 -3.92 13.66 14.80
N ASP A 78 -3.05 13.06 15.60
CA ASP A 78 -1.67 13.45 15.87
C ASP A 78 -0.74 12.31 15.44
N LEU A 79 0.35 12.68 14.77
CA LEU A 79 1.36 11.77 14.24
C LEU A 79 2.18 11.06 15.31
N ASP A 80 2.34 11.69 16.48
CA ASP A 80 3.36 11.36 17.47
C ASP A 80 2.78 10.78 18.77
N VAL A 81 1.45 10.68 18.88
CA VAL A 81 0.80 9.98 19.98
C VAL A 81 0.71 8.46 19.72
N PRO A 82 0.68 7.63 20.78
CA PRO A 82 0.46 6.19 20.64
C PRO A 82 -0.83 5.86 19.89
N ILE A 83 -0.80 4.82 19.05
CA ILE A 83 -1.94 4.41 18.22
C ILE A 83 -3.14 3.96 19.07
N SER A 84 -2.91 3.52 20.31
CA SER A 84 -3.97 3.22 21.30
C SER A 84 -4.85 4.43 21.64
N THR A 85 -4.40 5.65 21.36
CA THR A 85 -5.21 6.87 21.47
C THR A 85 -6.43 6.80 20.54
N TYR A 86 -6.28 6.20 19.36
CA TYR A 86 -7.36 6.06 18.35
C TYR A 86 -7.97 4.67 18.32
N ILE A 87 -7.18 3.64 18.68
CA ILE A 87 -7.58 2.23 18.64
C ILE A 87 -7.24 1.58 20.00
N PRO A 88 -8.05 1.82 21.05
CA PRO A 88 -7.76 1.35 22.41
C PRO A 88 -7.58 -0.17 22.50
N GLU A 89 -8.23 -0.94 21.61
CA GLU A 89 -8.14 -2.41 21.57
C GLU A 89 -6.76 -2.95 21.20
N LEU A 90 -5.82 -2.09 20.77
CA LEU A 90 -4.42 -2.44 20.54
C LEU A 90 -3.55 -2.32 21.80
N GLY A 91 -4.08 -1.71 22.88
CA GLY A 91 -3.45 -1.75 24.21
C GLY A 91 -3.45 -3.18 24.76
N ASP A 92 -2.51 -3.49 25.64
CA ASP A 92 -2.43 -4.77 26.37
C ASP A 92 -1.93 -5.99 25.57
N GLY A 93 -1.33 -5.75 24.40
CA GLY A 93 -0.61 -6.76 23.62
C GLY A 93 0.77 -7.12 24.24
N PRO A 94 1.38 -8.25 23.84
CA PRO A 94 2.64 -8.73 24.43
C PRO A 94 3.83 -7.78 24.32
N ASP A 95 3.87 -7.00 23.24
CA ASP A 95 4.91 -5.98 22.99
C ASP A 95 4.35 -4.55 23.14
N ASP A 96 3.15 -4.40 23.71
CA ASP A 96 2.43 -3.14 23.86
C ASP A 96 2.44 -2.28 22.58
N ILE A 97 2.13 -2.90 21.44
CA ILE A 97 2.14 -2.20 20.13
C ILE A 97 1.25 -0.96 20.16
N GLY A 98 0.15 -0.99 20.92
CA GLY A 98 -0.74 0.15 21.10
C GLY A 98 -0.05 1.34 21.76
N GLY A 99 0.81 1.10 22.74
CA GLY A 99 1.54 2.12 23.48
C GLY A 99 2.79 2.68 22.78
N VAL A 100 3.40 1.92 21.86
CA VAL A 100 4.69 2.30 21.24
C VAL A 100 4.62 2.66 19.76
N VAL A 101 3.65 2.16 19.02
CA VAL A 101 3.46 2.50 17.60
C VAL A 101 2.69 3.81 17.49
N THR A 102 3.05 4.65 16.52
CA THR A 102 2.37 5.93 16.24
C THR A 102 1.94 5.98 14.79
N VAL A 103 1.07 6.93 14.42
CA VAL A 103 0.67 7.14 13.02
C VAL A 103 1.91 7.46 12.17
N ARG A 104 2.88 8.23 12.68
CA ARG A 104 4.13 8.51 11.98
C ARG A 104 4.86 7.24 11.59
N THR A 105 5.09 6.33 12.54
CA THR A 105 5.91 5.14 12.29
C THR A 105 5.20 4.13 11.39
N LEU A 106 3.87 4.12 11.35
CA LEU A 106 3.09 3.39 10.35
C LEU A 106 3.28 3.97 8.94
N LEU A 107 3.10 5.29 8.78
CA LEU A 107 3.20 5.96 7.48
C LEU A 107 4.64 5.95 6.92
N SER A 108 5.66 5.90 7.78
CA SER A 108 7.07 5.86 7.37
C SER A 108 7.67 4.45 7.29
N HIS A 109 6.88 3.39 7.53
CA HIS A 109 7.36 2.00 7.56
C HIS A 109 8.52 1.77 8.56
N THR A 110 8.38 2.34 9.76
CA THR A 110 9.38 2.24 10.82
C THR A 110 8.77 1.84 12.17
N SER A 111 7.57 1.27 12.16
CA SER A 111 6.84 0.83 13.35
C SER A 111 7.38 -0.45 13.99
N GLY A 112 8.28 -1.18 13.32
CA GLY A 112 8.73 -2.48 13.82
C GLY A 112 7.82 -3.65 13.50
N LEU A 113 6.65 -3.41 12.89
CA LEU A 113 5.70 -4.46 12.56
C LEU A 113 6.16 -5.32 11.39
N GLN A 114 5.72 -6.59 11.38
CA GLN A 114 5.90 -7.48 10.23
C GLN A 114 5.20 -6.91 8.99
N ALA A 115 5.76 -7.15 7.80
CA ALA A 115 5.18 -6.64 6.56
C ALA A 115 3.94 -7.39 6.11
N GLU A 116 3.85 -8.67 6.46
CA GLU A 116 2.70 -9.51 6.16
C GLU A 116 2.10 -9.99 7.47
N PHE A 117 0.79 -9.85 7.58
CA PHE A 117 0.01 -10.39 8.68
C PHE A 117 -1.26 -10.98 8.11
N ASP A 118 -1.35 -12.31 8.15
CA ASP A 118 -2.58 -13.02 7.89
C ASP A 118 -3.23 -13.37 9.23
N PRO A 119 -4.30 -12.66 9.63
CA PRO A 119 -5.01 -12.98 10.86
C PRO A 119 -5.89 -14.24 10.72
N GLY A 120 -5.95 -14.86 9.54
CA GLY A 120 -6.85 -15.93 9.16
C GLY A 120 -8.22 -15.42 8.73
N GLY A 121 -8.94 -16.24 7.96
CA GLY A 121 -10.17 -15.82 7.27
C GLY A 121 -11.29 -15.27 8.17
N ALA A 122 -11.50 -15.83 9.36
CA ALA A 122 -12.54 -15.34 10.28
C ALA A 122 -12.22 -13.96 10.88
N ALA A 123 -10.93 -13.64 11.04
CA ALA A 123 -10.47 -12.36 11.57
C ALA A 123 -10.33 -11.29 10.49
N ALA A 124 -9.99 -11.67 9.25
CA ALA A 124 -10.02 -10.79 8.09
C ALA A 124 -11.44 -10.35 7.68
N ALA A 125 -12.48 -11.05 8.14
CA ALA A 125 -13.87 -10.77 7.79
C ALA A 125 -14.46 -9.48 8.40
N SER A 126 -13.78 -8.83 9.36
CA SER A 126 -14.20 -7.51 9.85
C SER A 126 -13.04 -6.69 10.43
N VAL A 127 -13.10 -5.37 10.28
CA VAL A 127 -12.10 -4.44 10.82
C VAL A 127 -11.89 -4.65 12.32
N ARG A 128 -12.98 -4.82 13.08
CA ARG A 128 -12.89 -5.06 14.54
C ARG A 128 -12.14 -6.34 14.88
N ARG A 129 -12.38 -7.44 14.16
CA ARG A 129 -11.67 -8.71 14.40
C ARG A 129 -10.22 -8.64 13.91
N TYR A 130 -9.97 -7.93 12.81
CA TYR A 130 -8.63 -7.66 12.32
C TYR A 130 -7.80 -6.90 13.38
N VAL A 131 -8.32 -5.78 13.89
CA VAL A 131 -7.69 -5.01 14.98
C VAL A 131 -7.45 -5.87 16.22
N HIS A 132 -8.44 -6.66 16.63
CA HIS A 132 -8.28 -7.56 17.77
C HIS A 132 -7.24 -8.67 17.52
N ALA A 133 -7.03 -9.10 16.27
CA ALA A 133 -5.95 -10.02 15.93
C ALA A 133 -4.59 -9.31 15.98
N CYS A 134 -4.51 -8.05 15.53
CA CYS A 134 -3.29 -7.24 15.55
C CYS A 134 -2.70 -7.07 16.94
N ARG A 135 -3.50 -7.07 18.01
CA ARG A 135 -3.00 -6.96 19.40
C ARG A 135 -1.89 -7.98 19.75
N ASN A 136 -1.87 -9.12 19.05
CA ASN A 136 -0.91 -10.20 19.31
C ASN A 136 0.36 -10.09 18.47
N LEU A 137 0.45 -9.10 17.57
CA LEU A 137 1.64 -8.87 16.76
C LEU A 137 2.86 -8.66 17.64
N ARG A 138 4.00 -9.13 17.13
CA ARG A 138 5.31 -8.90 17.72
C ARG A 138 6.08 -7.89 16.90
N LEU A 139 6.79 -7.02 17.59
CA LEU A 139 7.73 -6.09 16.99
C LEU A 139 9.00 -6.86 16.62
N LEU A 140 9.42 -6.70 15.37
CA LEU A 140 10.71 -7.20 14.88
C LEU A 140 11.87 -6.32 15.39
N TYR A 141 11.59 -5.05 15.65
CA TYR A 141 12.53 -4.04 16.16
C TYR A 141 11.72 -2.89 16.81
N PRO A 142 12.33 -2.09 17.70
CA PRO A 142 11.65 -0.94 18.29
C PRO A 142 11.20 0.09 17.22
N PRO A 143 10.06 0.78 17.41
CA PRO A 143 9.64 1.84 16.51
C PRO A 143 10.67 2.99 16.48
N GLU A 144 11.04 3.44 15.29
CA GLU A 144 11.96 4.58 15.10
C GLU A 144 11.29 5.66 14.25
N PRO A 145 11.41 6.96 14.55
CA PRO A 145 10.80 8.02 13.76
C PRO A 145 11.48 8.27 12.40
N ARG A 146 12.58 7.57 12.10
CA ARG A 146 13.34 7.69 10.84
C ARG A 146 13.79 6.32 10.36
N PHE A 147 13.75 6.12 9.04
CA PHE A 147 14.22 4.89 8.41
C PHE A 147 15.74 4.76 8.56
N ARG A 148 16.22 3.63 9.10
CA ARG A 148 17.65 3.32 9.24
C ARG A 148 18.02 2.16 8.31
N THR A 149 19.05 2.34 7.49
CA THR A 149 19.50 1.42 6.41
C THR A 149 19.92 0.02 6.85
N ARG A 150 19.82 -0.32 8.14
CA ARG A 150 20.11 -1.66 8.68
C ARG A 150 18.86 -2.54 8.83
N THR A 151 17.68 -2.01 8.56
CA THR A 151 16.42 -2.74 8.69
C THR A 151 15.97 -3.22 7.32
N PRO A 152 15.79 -4.54 7.10
CA PRO A 152 15.29 -5.04 5.83
C PRO A 152 13.88 -4.49 5.58
N VAL A 153 13.71 -3.82 4.44
CA VAL A 153 12.42 -3.35 3.95
C VAL A 153 11.68 -4.57 3.42
N SER A 154 10.84 -5.19 4.22
CA SER A 154 9.82 -6.10 3.68
C SER A 154 8.64 -5.26 3.22
N CYS A 155 8.34 -5.35 1.93
CA CYS A 155 7.24 -4.66 1.27
C CYS A 155 5.90 -5.07 1.89
N TRP A 156 5.15 -4.11 2.43
CA TRP A 156 3.76 -4.31 2.87
C TRP A 156 2.83 -4.56 1.65
N PRO A 157 1.90 -5.53 1.67
CA PRO A 157 0.66 -5.44 0.90
C PRO A 157 -0.26 -4.34 1.46
N ALA A 158 -1.32 -3.99 0.76
CA ALA A 158 -2.20 -2.85 1.09
C ALA A 158 -2.96 -3.04 2.42
N ILE A 159 -3.10 -1.94 3.18
CA ILE A 159 -4.28 -1.75 4.06
C ILE A 159 -5.48 -1.56 3.13
#